data_AF-A0A0P7AJS0-F1
#
_entry.id   AF-A0A0P7AJS0-F1
#
_cell.length_a   1.000
_cell.length_b   1.000
_cell.length_c   1.000
_cell.angle_alpha   90.00
_cell.angle_beta   90.00
_cell.angle_gamma   90.00
#
_symmetry.space_group_name_H-M   'P 1'
#
loop_
_entity.id
_entity.type
_entity.pdbx_description
1 polymer ?
#
loop_
_entity_poly.entity_id
_entity_poly.type
_entity_poly.pdbx_seq_one_letter_code
_entity_poly.pdbx_strand_id
1 'polypeptide(L)'
;VISDPIADDDVRRAVQTLGPLGGAYDVVRVGRREYVRSVPRELSTDQAAVLEAVQVLGYVSVGMLRDNLGWERARAGTVIDDLVGEGMLWVDKQAKGEWEYWSPGSMTEMDGGGAVVEEAG
;
A
#
# COMPACT_ATOMS: atom_id res chain seq x y z
N VAL A 1 7.33 -1.64 35.02
CA VAL A 1 6.03 -1.47 34.35
C VAL A 1 6.14 -2.25 33.06
N ILE A 2 5.43 -3.38 32.95
CA ILE A 2 5.41 -4.16 31.71
C ILE A 2 4.54 -3.34 30.75
N SER A 3 5.09 -2.93 29.62
CA SER A 3 4.33 -2.29 28.56
C SER A 3 3.35 -3.33 28.03
N ASP A 4 2.04 -3.11 28.17
CA ASP A 4 1.06 -3.97 27.51
C ASP A 4 1.31 -3.94 26.00
N PRO A 5 1.33 -5.11 25.32
CA PRO A 5 1.55 -5.15 23.89
C PRO A 5 0.37 -4.47 23.17
N ILE A 6 0.69 -3.52 22.29
CA ILE A 6 -0.30 -2.84 21.45
C ILE A 6 -0.78 -3.82 20.37
N ALA A 7 -2.07 -4.10 20.32
CA ALA A 7 -2.71 -4.94 19.33
C ALA A 7 -3.30 -4.12 18.17
N ASP A 8 -3.61 -4.77 17.04
CA ASP A 8 -4.23 -4.10 15.88
C ASP A 8 -5.56 -3.41 16.23
N ASP A 9 -6.32 -3.98 17.18
CA ASP A 9 -7.56 -3.38 17.66
C ASP A 9 -7.31 -2.04 18.38
N ASP A 10 -6.19 -1.91 19.09
CA ASP A 10 -5.82 -0.65 19.74
C ASP A 10 -5.56 0.44 18.71
N VAL A 11 -4.91 0.08 17.59
CA VAL A 11 -4.70 1.00 16.46
C VAL A 11 -6.02 1.40 15.81
N ARG A 12 -6.92 0.44 15.54
CA ARG A 12 -8.24 0.73 14.95
C ARG A 12 -9.06 1.67 15.85
N ARG A 13 -9.11 1.40 17.16
CA ARG A 13 -9.81 2.24 18.13
C ARG A 13 -9.19 3.63 18.23
N ALA A 14 -7.86 3.72 18.22
CA ALA A 14 -7.15 5.00 18.24
C ALA A 14 -7.43 5.84 16.97
N VAL A 15 -7.51 5.23 15.79
CA VAL A 15 -7.88 5.97 14.56
C VAL A 15 -9.33 6.45 14.64
N GLN A 16 -10.25 5.64 15.17
CA GLN A 16 -11.66 6.03 15.33
C GLN A 16 -11.84 7.24 16.26
N THR A 17 -11.02 7.39 17.31
CA THR A 17 -11.11 8.57 18.20
C THR A 17 -10.66 9.86 17.52
N LEU A 18 -9.93 9.78 16.39
CA LEU A 18 -9.56 10.94 15.57
C LEU A 18 -10.70 11.40 14.63
N GLY A 19 -11.74 10.59 14.45
CA GLY A 19 -12.88 10.89 13.57
C GLY A 19 -13.52 12.28 13.78
N PRO A 20 -13.76 12.73 15.03
CA PRO A 20 -14.32 14.06 15.32
C PRO A 20 -13.45 15.25 14.88
N LEU A 21 -12.17 15.04 14.53
CA LEU A 21 -11.25 16.10 14.10
C LEU A 21 -11.39 16.46 12.61
N GLY A 22 -12.42 15.94 11.93
CA GLY A 22 -12.74 16.29 10.54
C GLY A 22 -12.52 15.17 9.52
N GLY A 23 -12.48 13.90 9.96
CA GLY A 23 -12.49 12.73 9.05
C GLY A 23 -11.25 12.53 8.18
N ALA A 24 -10.17 13.28 8.43
CA ALA A 24 -8.90 13.14 7.70
C ALA A 24 -8.22 11.78 7.96
N TYR A 25 -8.44 11.22 9.16
CA TYR A 25 -7.94 9.92 9.57
C TYR A 25 -9.04 8.86 9.47
N ASP A 26 -8.77 7.79 8.74
CA ASP A 26 -9.72 6.69 8.59
C ASP A 26 -8.99 5.38 8.28
N VAL A 27 -9.64 4.24 8.52
CA VAL A 27 -9.12 2.93 8.14
C VAL A 27 -9.81 2.48 6.86
N VAL A 28 -9.05 2.41 5.76
CA VAL A 28 -9.54 1.97 4.46
C VAL A 28 -8.99 0.60 4.11
N ARG A 29 -9.81 -0.26 3.51
CA ARG A 29 -9.37 -1.57 3.05
C ARG A 29 -9.11 -1.53 1.55
N VAL A 30 -7.91 -1.91 1.15
CA VAL A 30 -7.51 -2.06 -0.26
C VAL A 30 -7.03 -3.50 -0.46
N GLY A 31 -7.79 -4.27 -1.25
CA GLY A 31 -7.61 -5.70 -1.42
C GLY A 31 -7.67 -6.46 -0.09
N ARG A 32 -6.52 -7.04 0.29
CA ARG A 32 -6.41 -7.86 1.50
C ARG A 32 -5.89 -7.09 2.71
N ARG A 33 -5.47 -5.83 2.54
CA ARG A 33 -4.82 -5.04 3.61
C ARG A 33 -5.67 -3.86 4.06
N GLU A 34 -5.49 -3.51 5.33
CA GLU A 34 -5.99 -2.27 5.90
C GLU A 34 -4.89 -1.20 5.83
N TYR A 35 -5.28 0.00 5.42
CA TYR A 35 -4.43 1.18 5.36
C TYR A 35 -5.02 2.25 6.26
N VAL A 36 -4.16 2.93 7.02
CA VAL A 36 -4.55 4.15 7.71
C VAL A 36 -4.41 5.30 6.73
N ARG A 37 -5.54 5.90 6.35
CA ARG A 37 -5.60 7.12 5.57
C ARG A 37 -5.31 8.29 6.50
N SER A 38 -4.37 9.15 6.16
CA SER A 38 -4.04 10.37 6.92
C SER A 38 -4.44 11.67 6.22
N VAL A 39 -4.72 11.59 4.91
CA VAL A 39 -5.15 12.71 4.07
C VAL A 39 -6.54 12.38 3.52
N PRO A 40 -7.53 13.27 3.60
CA PRO A 40 -8.87 13.06 3.07
C PRO A 40 -8.84 13.05 1.55
N ARG A 41 -8.47 11.89 1.00
CA ARG A 41 -8.45 11.61 -0.43
C ARG A 41 -9.12 10.26 -0.64
N GLU A 42 -9.96 10.20 -1.65
CA GLU A 42 -10.60 8.96 -2.06
C GLU A 42 -9.73 8.31 -3.13
N LEU A 43 -9.46 7.01 -2.95
CA LEU A 43 -8.86 6.22 -4.01
C LEU A 43 -9.93 5.96 -5.06
N SER A 44 -9.64 6.26 -6.31
CA SER A 44 -10.49 5.83 -7.41
C SER A 44 -10.50 4.31 -7.53
N THR A 45 -11.53 3.73 -8.15
CA THR A 45 -11.61 2.28 -8.39
C THR A 45 -10.37 1.76 -9.14
N ASP A 46 -9.84 2.57 -10.06
CA ASP A 46 -8.67 2.21 -10.85
C ASP A 46 -7.39 2.26 -10.00
N GLN A 47 -7.24 3.29 -9.17
CA GLN A 47 -6.11 3.40 -8.22
C GLN A 47 -6.11 2.22 -7.24
N ALA A 48 -7.27 1.88 -6.68
CA ALA A 48 -7.44 0.72 -5.81
C ALA A 48 -7.05 -0.58 -6.53
N ALA A 49 -7.52 -0.79 -7.76
CA ALA A 49 -7.19 -2.00 -8.53
C ALA A 49 -5.67 -2.16 -8.78
N VAL A 50 -4.95 -1.06 -9.05
CA VAL A 50 -3.48 -1.10 -9.21
C VAL A 50 -2.77 -1.42 -7.89
N LEU A 51 -3.22 -0.83 -6.78
CA LEU A 51 -2.70 -1.15 -5.45
C LEU A 51 -3.02 -2.59 -5.02
N GLU A 52 -4.14 -3.16 -5.45
CA GLU A 52 -4.42 -4.58 -5.25
C GLU A 52 -3.51 -5.47 -6.09
N ALA A 53 -3.28 -5.12 -7.35
CA ALA A 53 -2.37 -5.86 -8.24
C ALA A 53 -0.94 -5.88 -7.69
N VAL A 54 -0.43 -4.75 -7.18
CA VAL A 54 0.93 -4.66 -6.62
C VAL A 54 1.10 -5.49 -5.34
N GLN A 55 0.04 -5.64 -4.53
CA GLN A 55 0.06 -6.53 -3.35
C GLN A 55 0.23 -8.00 -3.74
N VAL A 56 -0.33 -8.42 -4.88
CA VAL A 56 -0.30 -9.82 -5.33
C VAL A 56 0.98 -10.12 -6.12
N LEU A 57 1.39 -9.20 -6.98
CA LEU A 57 2.51 -9.40 -7.92
C LEU A 57 3.85 -8.89 -7.36
N GLY A 58 3.85 -8.11 -6.29
CA GLY A 58 5.03 -7.47 -5.68
C GLY A 58 5.35 -6.11 -6.33
N TYR A 59 5.27 -6.05 -7.66
CA TYR A 59 5.40 -4.83 -8.47
C TYR A 59 4.41 -4.85 -9.63
N VAL A 60 4.17 -3.71 -10.23
CA VAL A 60 3.34 -3.58 -11.44
C VAL A 60 4.09 -2.85 -12.53
N SER A 61 3.70 -3.10 -13.78
CA SER A 61 4.18 -2.38 -14.97
C SER A 61 2.98 -2.08 -15.87
N VAL A 62 3.15 -1.15 -16.81
CA VAL A 62 2.06 -0.82 -17.75
C VAL A 62 1.66 -2.06 -18.55
N GLY A 63 2.60 -2.86 -19.02
CA GLY A 63 2.35 -4.15 -19.67
C GLY A 63 1.56 -5.12 -18.79
N MET A 64 1.92 -5.28 -17.52
CA MET A 64 1.18 -6.15 -16.60
C MET A 64 -0.27 -5.71 -16.39
N LEU A 65 -0.55 -4.41 -16.28
CA LEU A 65 -1.93 -3.93 -16.16
C LEU A 65 -2.73 -4.19 -17.44
N ARG A 66 -2.09 -4.08 -18.61
CA ARG A 66 -2.74 -4.41 -19.88
C ARG A 66 -3.06 -5.89 -20.00
N ASP A 67 -2.10 -6.75 -19.64
CA ASP A 67 -2.22 -8.19 -19.82
C ASP A 67 -3.17 -8.83 -18.78
N ASN A 68 -3.15 -8.34 -17.53
CA ASN A 68 -3.98 -8.91 -16.46
C ASN A 68 -5.36 -8.26 -16.33
N LEU A 69 -5.49 -6.94 -16.59
CA LEU A 69 -6.76 -6.21 -16.43
C LEU A 69 -7.41 -5.83 -17.77
N GLY A 70 -6.76 -6.10 -18.90
CA GLY A 70 -7.26 -5.75 -20.23
C GLY A 70 -7.27 -4.24 -20.49
N TRP A 71 -6.49 -3.46 -19.75
CA TRP A 71 -6.51 -2.00 -19.84
C TRP A 71 -5.79 -1.49 -21.09
N GLU A 72 -6.16 -0.29 -21.53
CA GLU A 72 -5.39 0.43 -22.54
C GLU A 72 -4.12 1.04 -21.94
N ARG A 73 -3.08 1.19 -22.78
CA ARG A 73 -1.79 1.76 -22.35
C ARG A 73 -1.96 3.16 -21.77
N ALA A 74 -2.83 3.98 -22.36
CA ALA A 74 -3.09 5.34 -21.89
C ALA A 74 -3.71 5.34 -20.49
N ARG A 75 -4.75 4.53 -20.26
CA ARG A 75 -5.40 4.38 -18.94
C ARG A 75 -4.43 3.89 -17.88
N ALA A 76 -3.68 2.82 -18.17
CA ALA A 76 -2.69 2.27 -17.25
C ALA A 76 -1.58 3.29 -16.92
N GLY A 77 -1.10 4.03 -17.92
CA GLY A 77 -0.11 5.09 -17.73
C GLY A 77 -0.61 6.21 -16.83
N THR A 78 -1.81 6.75 -17.11
CA THR A 78 -2.40 7.82 -16.30
C THR A 78 -2.56 7.43 -14.83
N VAL A 79 -3.11 6.24 -14.56
CA VAL A 79 -3.34 5.79 -13.17
C VAL A 79 -2.02 5.57 -12.43
N ILE A 80 -1.01 5.03 -13.11
CA ILE A 80 0.33 4.86 -12.53
C ILE A 80 0.96 6.24 -12.24
N ASP A 81 0.90 7.17 -13.18
CA ASP A 81 1.46 8.51 -13.02
C ASP A 81 0.78 9.26 -11.86
N ASP A 82 -0.54 9.13 -11.72
CA ASP A 82 -1.30 9.68 -10.59
C ASP A 82 -0.84 9.08 -9.26
N LEU A 83 -0.72 7.74 -9.17
CA LEU A 83 -0.28 7.06 -7.96
C LEU A 83 1.18 7.37 -7.59
N VAL A 84 2.06 7.59 -8.57
CA VAL A 84 3.43 8.04 -8.34
C VAL A 84 3.45 9.49 -7.88
N GLY A 85 2.64 10.37 -8.50
CA GLY A 85 2.50 11.77 -8.09
C GLY A 85 1.94 11.92 -6.67
N GLU A 86 1.12 10.98 -6.23
CA GLU A 86 0.59 10.88 -4.87
C GLU A 86 1.55 10.19 -3.89
N GLY A 87 2.70 9.67 -4.36
CA GLY A 87 3.70 8.99 -3.54
C GLY A 87 3.29 7.58 -3.07
N MET A 88 2.23 7.01 -3.63
CA MET A 88 1.73 5.66 -3.29
C MET A 88 2.47 4.55 -4.02
N LEU A 89 3.08 4.87 -5.17
CA LEU A 89 3.97 3.99 -5.92
C LEU A 89 5.33 4.64 -6.11
N TRP A 90 6.38 3.81 -6.06
CA TRP A 90 7.74 4.22 -6.34
C TRP A 90 8.19 3.64 -7.67
N VAL A 91 8.89 4.44 -8.45
CA VAL A 91 9.40 4.03 -9.76
C VAL A 91 10.77 3.37 -9.62
N ASP A 92 10.92 2.20 -10.21
CA ASP A 92 12.19 1.52 -10.44
C ASP A 92 12.48 1.48 -11.95
N LYS A 93 13.57 2.16 -12.34
CA LYS A 93 14.06 2.25 -13.73
C LYS A 93 15.27 1.36 -13.99
N GLN A 94 15.73 0.60 -12.99
CA GLN A 94 16.92 -0.24 -13.09
C GLN A 94 16.62 -1.62 -13.69
N ALA A 95 15.33 -1.98 -13.83
CA ALA A 95 14.89 -3.19 -14.48
C ALA A 95 15.29 -3.23 -15.96
N LYS A 96 15.79 -4.39 -16.42
CA LYS A 96 16.18 -4.64 -17.82
C LYS A 96 14.93 -4.91 -18.68
N GLY A 97 13.99 -3.98 -18.72
CA GLY A 97 12.71 -4.15 -19.39
C GLY A 97 11.81 -2.92 -19.31
N GLU A 98 10.55 -3.15 -18.95
CA GLU A 98 9.62 -2.06 -18.65
C GLU A 98 9.90 -1.47 -17.27
N TRP A 99 9.48 -0.23 -17.03
CA TRP A 99 9.58 0.38 -15.70
C TRP A 99 8.71 -0.40 -14.71
N GLU A 100 9.27 -0.65 -13.55
CA GLU A 100 8.61 -1.36 -12.47
C GLU A 100 8.13 -0.35 -11.43
N TYR A 101 6.93 -0.56 -10.91
CA TYR A 101 6.31 0.32 -9.93
C TYR A 101 5.99 -0.48 -8.67
N TRP A 102 6.52 -0.02 -7.55
CA TRP A 102 6.51 -0.74 -6.28
C TRP A 102 5.68 -0.01 -5.24
N SER A 103 4.95 -0.74 -4.40
CA SER A 103 4.32 -0.14 -3.21
C SER A 103 5.32 -0.10 -2.06
N PRO A 104 5.48 1.03 -1.35
CA PRO A 104 6.32 1.12 -0.17
C PRO A 104 5.94 0.10 0.92
N GLY A 105 4.64 -0.20 1.03
CA GLY A 105 4.14 -1.19 1.99
C GLY A 105 4.58 -2.63 1.71
N SER A 106 4.96 -2.95 0.47
CA SER A 106 5.51 -4.27 0.11
C SER A 106 6.93 -4.47 0.65
N MET A 107 7.70 -3.39 0.88
CA MET A 107 9.07 -3.50 1.40
C MET A 107 9.10 -3.84 2.91
N THR A 108 8.15 -3.33 3.70
CA THR A 108 8.08 -3.60 5.15
C THR A 108 7.89 -5.07 5.47
N GLU A 109 7.31 -5.86 4.55
CA GLU A 109 7.14 -7.30 4.74
C GLU A 109 8.40 -8.11 4.45
N MET A 110 9.35 -7.57 3.70
CA MET A 110 10.63 -8.25 3.44
C MET A 110 11.50 -8.31 4.70
N ASP A 111 11.25 -7.43 5.68
CA ASP A 111 11.95 -7.37 6.97
C ASP A 111 11.17 -8.08 8.10
N GLY A 112 10.00 -8.66 7.79
CA GLY A 112 9.13 -9.37 8.74
C GLY A 112 9.57 -10.80 9.10
N GLY A 113 10.79 -11.20 8.73
CA GLY A 113 11.45 -12.37 9.30
C GLY A 113 11.79 -12.08 10.76
N GLY A 114 10.89 -12.43 11.67
CA GLY A 114 10.94 -12.07 13.08
C GLY A 114 12.34 -12.13 13.69
N ALA A 115 12.74 -11.05 14.34
CA ALA A 115 13.82 -11.06 15.29
C ALA A 115 13.46 -12.06 16.40
N VAL A 116 13.94 -13.31 16.25
CA VAL A 116 13.98 -14.27 17.34
C VAL A 116 14.91 -13.70 18.40
N VAL A 117 14.31 -13.11 19.43
CA VAL A 117 15.00 -12.81 20.67
C VAL A 117 15.34 -14.15 21.32
N GLU A 118 16.57 -14.60 21.10
CA GLU A 118 17.17 -15.72 21.82
C GLU A 118 17.47 -15.22 23.23
N GLU A 119 16.59 -15.56 24.17
CA GLU A 119 16.80 -15.37 25.61
C GLU A 119 17.95 -16.30 26.06
N ALA A 120 19.13 -15.72 26.28
CA ALA A 120 20.27 -16.42 26.85
C ALA A 120 20.13 -16.51 28.38
N GLY A 121 20.01 -17.76 28.84
CA GLY A 121 20.31 -18.37 30.15
C GLY A 121 20.66 -17.50 31.35
#